data_AF-A0ABD5S278-F1
#
_entry.id   AF-A0ABD5S278-F1
#
_cell.length_a   1.000
_cell.length_b   1.000
_cell.length_c   1.000
_cell.angle_alpha   90.00
_cell.angle_beta   90.00
_cell.angle_gamma   90.00
#
_symmetry.space_group_name_H-M   'P 1'
#
loop_
_entity.id
_entity.type
_entity.pdbx_description
1 polymer ?
#
loop_
_entity_poly.entity_id
_entity_poly.type
_entity_poly.pdbx_seq_one_letter_code
_entity_poly.pdbx_strand_id
1 'polypeptide(L)'
;MASLRLPDDLREAFKEPMGRVYTDPATLLRDAKTTGDGPIVAVGDVVTYHLRQANREPAVAFIDGKTEREAVNDEVQATLAESDAERVNVENPPATL
;
A
#
# COMPACT_ATOMS: atom_id res chain seq x y z
N MET A 1 -12.01 -11.16 -23.05
CA MET A 1 -12.03 -12.17 -21.96
C MET A 1 -12.87 -11.62 -20.83
N ALA A 2 -13.66 -12.44 -20.14
CA ALA A 2 -14.41 -11.98 -18.98
C ALA A 2 -13.43 -11.78 -17.82
N SER A 3 -13.46 -10.60 -17.19
CA SER A 3 -12.67 -10.30 -15.99
C SER A 3 -13.07 -11.23 -14.85
N LEU A 4 -12.09 -11.71 -14.08
CA LEU A 4 -12.40 -12.52 -12.89
C LEU A 4 -12.96 -11.59 -11.80
N ARG A 5 -13.93 -12.08 -11.03
CA ARG A 5 -14.51 -11.33 -9.91
C ARG A 5 -14.43 -12.11 -8.61
N LEU A 6 -14.14 -11.41 -7.52
CA LEU A 6 -14.19 -11.99 -6.18
C LEU A 6 -15.66 -12.24 -5.78
N PRO A 7 -16.06 -13.47 -5.47
CA PRO A 7 -17.38 -13.79 -4.93
C PRO A 7 -17.68 -13.01 -3.63
N ASP A 8 -18.94 -12.59 -3.46
CA ASP A 8 -19.32 -11.73 -2.34
C ASP A 8 -19.18 -12.42 -0.98
N ASP A 9 -19.42 -13.72 -0.91
CA ASP A 9 -19.24 -14.56 0.28
C ASP A 9 -17.78 -14.69 0.71
N LEU A 10 -16.83 -14.48 -0.21
CA LEU A 10 -15.40 -14.51 0.09
C LEU A 10 -14.84 -13.15 0.53
N ARG A 11 -15.59 -12.05 0.39
CA ARG A 11 -15.09 -10.71 0.78
C ARG A 11 -14.73 -10.62 2.26
N GLU A 12 -15.52 -11.26 3.12
CA GLU A 12 -15.30 -11.25 4.56
C GLU A 12 -13.98 -11.93 4.95
N ALA A 13 -13.54 -12.94 4.18
CA ALA A 13 -12.29 -13.64 4.45
C ALA A 13 -11.03 -12.76 4.30
N PHE A 14 -11.13 -11.63 3.61
CA PHE A 14 -10.03 -10.69 3.39
C PHE A 14 -10.03 -9.50 4.35
N LYS A 15 -10.97 -9.42 5.30
CA LYS A 15 -11.00 -8.34 6.29
C LYS A 15 -9.96 -8.52 7.38
N GLU A 16 -9.68 -9.76 7.75
CA GLU A 16 -8.66 -10.06 8.75
C GLU A 16 -7.27 -9.91 8.13
N PRO A 17 -6.33 -9.21 8.80
CA PRO A 17 -4.96 -9.09 8.32
C PRO A 17 -4.34 -10.47 8.08
N MET A 18 -3.86 -10.69 6.85
CA MET A 18 -3.16 -11.91 6.49
C MET A 18 -1.69 -11.81 6.87
N GLY A 19 -1.31 -12.43 7.99
CA GLY A 19 0.07 -12.52 8.45
C GLY A 19 0.41 -11.56 9.59
N ARG A 20 1.70 -11.30 9.79
CA ARG A 20 2.18 -10.44 10.87
C ARG A 20 1.83 -8.98 10.59
N VAL A 21 1.21 -8.33 11.57
CA VAL A 21 1.01 -6.88 11.57
C VAL A 21 2.21 -6.23 12.25
N TYR A 22 2.83 -5.26 11.57
CA TYR A 22 3.93 -4.47 12.11
C TYR A 22 3.41 -3.11 12.55
N THR A 23 3.80 -2.67 13.74
CA THR A 23 3.49 -1.33 14.27
C THR A 23 4.70 -0.39 14.24
N ASP A 24 5.87 -0.92 13.88
CA ASP A 24 7.13 -0.17 13.75
C ASP A 24 7.74 -0.42 12.36
N PRO A 25 7.89 0.63 11.52
CA PRO A 25 8.52 0.52 10.21
C PRO A 25 9.96 0.00 10.26
N ALA A 26 10.73 0.31 11.31
CA ALA A 26 12.11 -0.16 11.41
C ALA A 26 12.17 -1.69 11.58
N THR A 27 11.27 -2.25 12.38
CA THR A 27 11.11 -3.70 12.52
C THR A 27 10.67 -4.36 11.21
N LEU A 28 9.69 -3.78 10.51
CA LEU A 28 9.27 -4.25 9.18
C LEU A 28 10.44 -4.28 8.19
N LEU A 29 11.24 -3.22 8.13
CA LEU A 29 12.36 -3.11 7.20
C LEU A 29 13.50 -4.07 7.52
N ARG A 30 13.75 -4.36 8.81
CA ARG A 30 14.72 -5.38 9.21
C ARG A 30 14.27 -6.78 8.79
N ASP A 31 12.99 -7.10 9.00
CA ASP A 31 12.43 -8.40 8.64
C ASP A 31 12.42 -8.59 7.12
N ALA A 32 12.06 -7.55 6.35
CA ALA A 32 12.09 -7.57 4.89
C ALA A 32 13.50 -7.85 4.33
N LYS A 33 14.57 -7.36 4.98
CA LYS A 33 15.94 -7.69 4.56
C LYS A 33 16.30 -9.16 4.76
N THR A 34 15.61 -9.87 5.66
CA THR A 34 15.84 -11.31 5.85
C THR A 34 15.27 -12.15 4.71
N THR A 35 14.27 -11.63 3.99
CA THR A 35 13.68 -12.29 2.82
C THR A 35 14.39 -11.95 1.51
N GLY A 36 15.15 -10.85 1.48
CA GLY A 36 16.10 -10.50 0.42
C GLY A 36 16.31 -8.99 0.24
N ASP A 37 17.25 -8.61 -0.61
CA ASP A 37 17.56 -7.20 -0.93
C ASP A 37 16.74 -6.65 -2.13
N GLY A 38 15.58 -7.25 -2.39
CA GLY A 38 14.71 -6.89 -3.52
C GLY A 38 14.06 -5.50 -3.40
N PRO A 39 13.47 -4.99 -4.49
CA PRO A 39 12.71 -3.75 -4.45
C PRO A 39 11.50 -3.88 -3.53
N ILE A 40 11.15 -2.80 -2.83
CA ILE A 40 9.94 -2.72 -2.00
C ILE A 40 8.80 -2.18 -2.85
N VAL A 41 7.66 -2.87 -2.83
CA VAL A 41 6.40 -2.40 -3.40
C VAL A 41 5.46 -2.08 -2.25
N ALA A 42 4.95 -0.85 -2.20
CA ALA A 42 4.01 -0.40 -1.19
C ALA A 42 2.58 -0.38 -1.76
N VAL A 43 1.61 -0.89 -1.00
CA VAL A 43 0.20 -0.92 -1.40
C VAL A 43 -0.63 -0.20 -0.35
N GLY A 44 -1.05 1.03 -0.67
CA GLY A 44 -1.83 1.91 0.20
C GLY A 44 -1.07 3.14 0.68
N ASP A 45 -1.82 4.18 1.04
CA ASP A 45 -1.31 5.50 1.38
C ASP A 45 -0.52 5.49 2.70
N VAL A 46 -1.09 4.88 3.74
CA VAL A 46 -0.50 4.85 5.10
C VAL A 46 0.82 4.09 5.14
N VAL A 47 0.90 2.93 4.48
CA VAL A 47 2.15 2.16 4.42
C VAL A 47 3.22 2.91 3.65
N THR A 48 2.84 3.57 2.56
CA THR A 48 3.76 4.40 1.77
C THR A 48 4.28 5.57 2.60
N TYR A 49 3.40 6.27 3.33
CA TYR A 49 3.76 7.33 4.25
C TYR A 49 4.78 6.88 5.30
N HIS A 50 4.50 5.79 6.02
CA HIS A 50 5.41 5.31 7.06
C HIS A 50 6.77 4.83 6.54
N LEU A 51 6.81 4.26 5.33
CA LEU A 51 8.08 3.92 4.67
C LEU A 51 8.90 5.18 4.37
N ARG A 52 8.27 6.23 3.83
CA ARG A 52 8.95 7.50 3.52
C ARG A 52 9.41 8.23 4.79
N GLN A 53 8.60 8.26 5.84
CA GLN A 53 9.01 8.76 7.17
C GLN A 53 10.22 7.99 7.73
N ALA A 54 10.34 6.70 7.42
CA ALA A 54 11.50 5.88 7.77
C ALA A 54 12.69 6.05 6.80
N ASN A 55 12.68 7.05 5.92
CA ASN A 55 13.68 7.29 4.88
C ASN A 55 13.87 6.09 3.92
N ARG A 56 12.81 5.34 3.66
CA ARG A 56 12.79 4.25 2.68
C ARG A 56 11.79 4.54 1.58
N GLU A 57 12.30 4.95 0.42
CA GLU A 57 11.46 5.10 -0.77
C GLU A 57 11.13 3.72 -1.36
N PRO A 58 9.84 3.37 -1.55
CA PRO A 58 9.46 2.18 -2.30
C PRO A 58 9.80 2.35 -3.79
N ALA A 59 10.07 1.24 -4.48
CA ALA A 59 10.30 1.25 -5.92
C ALA A 59 9.00 1.51 -6.71
N VAL A 60 7.87 1.06 -6.16
CA VAL A 60 6.52 1.28 -6.69
C VAL A 60 5.57 1.48 -5.50
N ALA A 61 4.69 2.47 -5.57
CA ALA A 61 3.63 2.70 -4.60
C ALA A 61 2.26 2.73 -5.28
N PHE A 62 1.31 1.94 -4.78
CA PHE A 62 -0.09 2.01 -5.18
C PHE A 62 -0.83 2.91 -4.18
N ILE A 63 -1.34 4.03 -4.67
CA ILE A 63 -1.97 5.09 -3.87
C ILE A 63 -3.37 5.30 -4.44
N ASP A 64 -4.39 5.30 -3.59
CA ASP A 64 -5.78 5.61 -3.98
C ASP A 64 -6.26 6.97 -3.44
N GLY A 65 -5.44 7.61 -2.59
CA GLY A 65 -5.72 8.90 -1.98
C GLY A 65 -6.81 8.83 -0.91
N LYS A 66 -7.19 7.62 -0.47
CA LYS A 66 -8.25 7.36 0.52
C LYS A 66 -7.73 6.40 1.58
N THR A 67 -7.75 6.82 2.83
CA THR A 67 -7.49 5.92 3.97
C THR A 67 -8.79 5.70 4.69
N GLU A 68 -9.18 4.44 4.87
CA GLU A 68 -10.45 4.06 5.54
C GLU A 68 -11.72 4.68 4.95
N ARG A 69 -11.69 5.08 3.66
CA ARG A 69 -12.77 5.82 2.97
C ARG A 69 -12.99 7.26 3.48
N GLU A 70 -12.09 7.77 4.31
CA GLU A 70 -11.99 9.18 4.68
C GLU A 70 -10.78 9.81 3.97
N ALA A 71 -10.77 11.15 3.87
CA ALA A 71 -9.60 11.85 3.35
C ALA A 71 -8.40 11.56 4.27
N VAL A 72 -7.29 11.11 3.68
CA VAL A 72 -6.06 10.91 4.46
C VAL A 72 -5.63 12.26 5.04
N ASN A 73 -5.07 12.23 6.25
CA ASN A 73 -4.56 13.43 6.92
C ASN A 73 -3.65 14.25 5.97
N ASP A 74 -3.78 15.57 6.02
CA ASP A 74 -3.05 16.52 5.18
C ASP A 74 -1.54 16.26 5.14
N GLU A 75 -0.94 15.79 6.25
CA GLU A 75 0.49 15.42 6.32
C GLU A 75 0.84 14.23 5.40
N VAL A 76 -0.05 13.24 5.30
CA VAL A 76 0.13 12.09 4.41
C VAL A 76 0.00 12.53 2.96
N GLN A 77 -1.03 13.33 2.65
CA GLN A 77 -1.24 13.88 1.30
C GLN A 77 -0.04 14.72 0.85
N ALA A 78 0.46 15.61 1.70
CA ALA A 78 1.65 16.42 1.42
C ALA A 78 2.87 15.53 1.16
N THR A 79 3.14 14.57 2.05
CA THR A 79 4.25 13.63 1.88
C THR A 79 4.14 12.91 0.54
N LEU A 80 2.98 12.33 0.19
CA LEU A 80 2.79 11.61 -1.08
C LEU A 80 2.84 12.53 -2.31
N ALA A 81 2.43 13.79 -2.19
CA ALA A 81 2.51 14.80 -3.25
C ALA A 81 3.96 15.21 -3.55
N GLU A 82 4.83 15.26 -2.53
CA GLU A 82 6.26 15.59 -2.63
C GLU A 82 7.12 14.54 -3.36
N SER A 83 6.51 13.49 -3.91
CA SER A 83 7.24 12.52 -4.74
C SER A 83 7.50 13.05 -6.16
N ASP A 84 8.76 12.98 -6.59
CA ASP A 84 9.22 13.21 -7.97
C ASP A 84 9.02 11.98 -8.88
N ALA A 85 8.42 10.89 -8.36
CA ALA A 85 8.19 9.68 -9.13
C ALA A 85 7.20 9.90 -10.29
N GLU A 86 7.37 9.11 -11.35
CA GLU A 86 6.39 9.04 -12.44
C GLU A 86 5.03 8.57 -11.90
N ARG A 87 3.98 9.32 -12.24
CA ARG A 87 2.60 9.01 -11.85
C ARG A 87 1.83 8.44 -13.02
N VAL A 88 1.37 7.20 -12.86
CA VAL A 88 0.50 6.53 -13.84
C VAL A 88 -0.85 6.31 -13.19
N ASN A 89 -1.90 6.91 -13.76
CA ASN A 89 -3.27 6.68 -13.31
C ASN A 89 -3.83 5.42 -13.98
N VAL A 90 -4.39 4.53 -13.17
CA VAL A 90 -4.99 3.26 -13.63
C VAL A 90 -6.37 3.07 -13.02
N GLU A 91 -7.27 2.42 -13.75
CA GLU A 91 -8.56 2.00 -13.22
C GLU A 91 -8.43 0.62 -12.58
N ASN A 92 -8.78 0.52 -11.30
CA ASN A 92 -8.83 -0.75 -10.55
C ASN A 92 -10.24 -0.92 -9.95
N PRO A 93 -11.23 -1.41 -10.72
CA PRO A 93 -12.57 -1.61 -10.21
C PRO A 93 -12.55 -2.66 -9.08
N PRO A 94 -13.30 -2.44 -7.98
CA PRO A 94 -13.26 -3.31 -6.82
C PRO A 94 -13.64 -4.75 -7.20
N ALA A 95 -12.98 -5.70 -6.53
CA ALA A 95 -13.24 -7.13 -6.69
C ALA A 95 -13.04 -7.65 -8.13
N THR A 96 -12.19 -7.02 -8.96
CA THR A 96 -11.97 -7.41 -10.36
C THR A 96 -10.49 -7.65 -10.63
N LEU A 97 -10.17 -8.66 -11.46
CA LEU A 97 -8.83 -8.95 -12.00
C LEU A 97 -8.87 -9.09 -13.53
#